data_AF-A0A9E0GIF1-F1
#
_entry.id   AF-A0A9E0GIF1-F1
#
_cell.length_a   1.000
_cell.length_b   1.000
_cell.length_c   1.000
_cell.angle_alpha   90.00
_cell.angle_beta   90.00
_cell.angle_gamma   90.00
#
_symmetry.space_group_name_H-M   'P 1'
#
loop_
_entity.id
_entity.type
_entity.pdbx_description
1 polymer ?
#
loop_
_entity_poly.entity_id
_entity_poly.type
_entity_poly.pdbx_seq_one_letter_code
_entity_poly.pdbx_strand_id
1 'polypeptide(L)'
;MNTQTVDWIDRVANVLSLSSDDVIFESIESLLEYRLLQLNSQVIAFADKYEVASVTEMETRYQDGTLSELDSWDDFQQFDHLEYDRDRVQELLTTLRATARKHEVPVLA
;
A
#
# COMPACT_ATOMS: atom_id res chain seq x y z
N MET A 1 1.91 -11.88 21.62
CA MET A 1 1.59 -12.70 20.42
C MET A 1 1.02 -14.03 20.89
N ASN A 2 0.06 -14.63 20.19
CA ASN A 2 -0.45 -15.96 20.55
C ASN A 2 0.70 -16.98 20.40
N THR A 3 0.83 -17.93 21.34
CA THR A 3 1.84 -19.01 21.31
C THR A 3 1.83 -19.76 19.98
N GLN A 4 0.65 -19.99 19.39
CA GLN A 4 0.56 -20.64 18.08
C GLN A 4 1.19 -19.84 16.94
N THR A 5 1.11 -18.51 16.98
CA THR A 5 1.69 -17.63 15.95
C THR A 5 3.22 -17.68 15.99
N VAL A 6 3.80 -17.71 17.21
CA VAL A 6 5.25 -17.84 17.41
C VAL A 6 5.75 -19.16 16.83
N ASP A 7 5.06 -20.27 17.14
CA ASP A 7 5.42 -21.59 16.61
C ASP A 7 5.43 -21.65 15.08
N TRP A 8 4.51 -20.95 14.42
CA TRP A 8 4.46 -20.88 12.96
C TRP A 8 5.61 -20.05 12.37
N ILE A 9 5.95 -18.92 13.00
CA ILE A 9 7.08 -18.10 12.57
C ILE A 9 8.38 -18.91 12.65
N ASP A 10 8.61 -19.61 13.76
CA ASP A 10 9.82 -20.42 13.93
C ASP A 10 9.88 -21.59 12.94
N ARG A 11 8.73 -22.21 12.63
CA ARG A 11 8.66 -23.26 11.60
C ARG A 11 9.01 -22.72 10.22
N VAL A 12 8.45 -21.58 9.83
CA VAL A 12 8.73 -20.94 8.54
C VAL A 12 10.19 -20.52 8.47
N ALA A 13 10.72 -19.90 9.53
CA ALA A 13 12.12 -19.51 9.65
C ALA A 13 13.06 -20.70 9.43
N ASN A 14 12.79 -21.84 10.07
CA ASN A 14 13.57 -23.05 9.88
C ASN A 14 13.50 -23.61 8.46
N VAL A 15 12.32 -23.62 7.83
CA VAL A 15 12.14 -24.13 6.46
C VAL A 15 12.82 -23.23 5.43
N LEU A 16 12.76 -21.91 5.62
CA LEU A 16 13.31 -20.92 4.70
C LEU A 16 14.76 -20.54 5.01
N SER A 17 15.34 -21.06 6.10
CA SER A 17 16.68 -20.69 6.58
C SER A 17 16.84 -19.18 6.84
N LEU A 18 15.79 -18.56 7.38
CA LEU A 18 15.72 -17.14 7.74
C LEU A 18 15.66 -16.98 9.26
N SER A 19 15.95 -15.79 9.78
CA SER A 19 15.62 -15.49 11.18
C SER A 19 14.12 -15.27 11.35
N SER A 20 13.60 -15.47 12.57
CA SER A 20 12.20 -15.17 12.88
C SER A 20 11.87 -13.68 12.63
N ASP A 21 12.84 -12.78 12.84
CA ASP A 21 12.70 -11.35 12.57
C ASP A 21 12.61 -11.08 11.06
N ASP A 22 13.43 -11.74 10.23
CA ASP A 22 13.36 -11.61 8.77
C ASP A 22 12.03 -12.13 8.24
N VAL A 23 11.56 -13.28 8.74
CA VAL A 23 10.25 -13.83 8.37
C VAL A 23 9.13 -12.84 8.67
N ILE A 24 9.15 -12.21 9.85
CA ILE A 24 8.15 -11.20 10.22
C ILE A 24 8.26 -9.98 9.29
N PHE A 25 9.48 -9.48 9.07
CA PHE A 25 9.72 -8.31 8.25
C PHE A 25 9.24 -8.52 6.80
N GLU A 26 9.72 -9.59 6.16
CA GLU A 26 9.33 -9.95 4.78
C GLU A 26 7.83 -10.21 4.67
N SER A 27 7.19 -10.78 5.71
CA SER A 27 5.73 -10.99 5.73
C SER A 27 4.95 -9.68 5.75
N ILE A 28 5.38 -8.71 6.57
CA ILE A 28 4.76 -7.39 6.63
C ILE A 28 4.98 -6.65 5.30
N GLU A 29 6.20 -6.69 4.76
CA GLU A 29 6.53 -6.08 3.49
C GLU A 29 5.65 -6.65 2.37
N SER A 30 5.59 -7.98 2.23
CA SER A 30 4.78 -8.67 1.22
C SER A 30 3.29 -8.33 1.34
N LEU A 31 2.77 -8.22 2.57
CA LEU A 31 1.38 -7.84 2.81
C LEU A 31 1.08 -6.41 2.31
N LEU A 32 1.97 -5.46 2.62
CA LEU A 32 1.82 -4.07 2.19
C LEU A 32 1.96 -3.93 0.67
N GLU A 33 2.91 -4.64 0.05
CA GLU A 33 3.05 -4.68 -1.41
C GLU A 33 1.80 -5.21 -2.10
N TYR A 34 1.27 -6.33 -1.60
CA TYR A 34 0.05 -6.91 -2.16
C TYR A 34 -1.14 -5.96 -2.02
N ARG A 35 -1.31 -5.31 -0.87
CA ARG A 35 -2.38 -4.33 -0.66
C ARG A 35 -2.21 -3.12 -1.58
N LEU A 36 -0.98 -2.63 -1.75
CA LEU A 36 -0.68 -1.52 -2.64
C LEU A 36 -0.99 -1.86 -4.11
N LEU A 37 -0.68 -3.07 -4.56
CA LEU A 37 -1.03 -3.54 -5.90
C LEU A 37 -2.55 -3.53 -6.12
N GLN A 38 -3.32 -4.02 -5.14
CA GLN A 38 -4.79 -4.01 -5.20
C GLN A 38 -5.36 -2.59 -5.26
N LEU A 39 -4.84 -1.67 -4.45
CA LEU A 39 -5.27 -0.27 -4.43
C LEU A 39 -4.92 0.42 -5.75
N ASN A 40 -3.70 0.25 -6.25
CA ASN A 40 -3.28 0.80 -7.54
C ASN A 40 -4.15 0.31 -8.69
N SER A 41 -4.51 -0.98 -8.72
CA SER A 41 -5.41 -1.50 -9.76
C SER A 41 -6.80 -0.84 -9.71
N GLN A 42 -7.32 -0.53 -8.52
CA GLN A 42 -8.61 0.13 -8.37
C GLN A 42 -8.51 1.61 -8.77
N VAL A 43 -7.48 2.32 -8.32
CA VAL A 43 -7.16 3.70 -8.73
C VAL A 43 -7.08 3.80 -10.25
N ILE A 44 -6.34 2.91 -10.92
CA ILE A 44 -6.22 2.90 -12.39
C ILE A 44 -7.59 2.71 -13.04
N ALA A 45 -8.44 1.83 -12.52
CA ALA A 45 -9.77 1.62 -13.06
C ALA A 45 -10.66 2.89 -12.96
N PHE A 46 -10.56 3.66 -11.87
CA PHE A 46 -11.25 4.95 -11.74
C PHE A 46 -10.65 6.01 -12.68
N ALA A 47 -9.33 6.11 -12.72
CA ALA A 47 -8.60 7.00 -13.61
C ALA A 47 -9.00 6.78 -15.09
N ASP A 48 -9.02 5.52 -15.52
CA ASP A 48 -9.42 5.13 -16.88
C ASP A 48 -10.90 5.43 -17.15
N LYS A 49 -11.79 5.15 -16.19
CA LYS A 49 -13.25 5.38 -16.35
C LYS A 49 -13.59 6.84 -16.62
N TYR A 50 -12.89 7.76 -15.97
CA TYR A 50 -13.14 9.19 -16.07
C TYR A 50 -12.13 9.93 -16.96
N GLU A 51 -11.17 9.20 -17.52
CA GLU A 51 -10.05 9.73 -18.30
C GLU A 51 -9.27 10.81 -17.55
N VAL A 52 -9.07 10.64 -16.24
CA VAL A 52 -8.36 11.56 -15.33
C VAL A 52 -7.15 10.88 -14.71
N ALA A 53 -6.13 11.64 -14.33
CA ALA A 53 -4.95 11.11 -13.66
C ALA A 53 -5.11 10.93 -12.14
N SER A 54 -6.03 11.67 -11.51
CA SER A 54 -6.24 11.67 -10.05
C SER A 54 -7.60 12.22 -9.65
N VAL A 55 -7.94 12.10 -8.37
CA VAL A 55 -9.16 12.69 -7.80
C VAL A 55 -9.14 14.22 -7.91
N THR A 56 -7.96 14.84 -7.77
CA THR A 56 -7.78 16.30 -7.92
C THR A 56 -8.06 16.76 -9.34
N GLU A 57 -7.70 15.97 -10.36
CA GLU A 57 -8.07 16.29 -11.75
C GLU A 57 -9.59 16.16 -11.95
N MET A 58 -10.21 15.14 -11.35
CA MET A 58 -11.67 14.98 -11.38
C MET A 58 -12.38 16.19 -10.77
N GLU A 59 -11.91 16.70 -9.64
CA GLU A 59 -12.40 17.93 -9.01
C GLU A 59 -12.23 19.15 -9.93
N THR A 60 -11.08 19.27 -10.61
CA THR A 60 -10.83 20.35 -11.57
C THR A 60 -11.85 20.29 -12.73
N ARG A 61 -12.15 19.09 -13.24
CA ARG A 61 -13.13 18.93 -14.32
C ARG A 61 -14.56 19.26 -13.90
N TYR A 62 -14.91 19.04 -12.64
CA TYR A 62 -16.17 19.50 -12.07
C TYR A 62 -16.25 21.03 -12.07
N GLN A 63 -15.20 21.71 -11.60
CA GLN A 63 -15.14 23.17 -11.56
C GLN A 63 -15.23 23.80 -12.96
N ASP A 64 -14.59 23.16 -13.95
CA ASP A 64 -14.62 23.59 -15.35
C ASP A 64 -15.92 23.19 -16.07
N GLY A 65 -16.80 22.42 -15.43
CA GLY A 65 -18.07 21.95 -15.99
C GLY A 65 -17.91 20.90 -17.10
N THR A 66 -16.73 20.30 -17.22
CA THR A 66 -16.43 19.26 -18.23
C THR A 66 -16.79 17.85 -17.75
N LEU A 67 -17.06 17.69 -16.45
CA LEU A 67 -17.57 16.47 -15.84
C LEU A 67 -18.78 16.79 -14.95
N SER A 68 -19.78 15.92 -14.92
CA SER A 68 -21.02 16.11 -14.14
C SER A 68 -20.85 15.61 -12.71
N GLU A 69 -20.84 16.51 -11.73
CA GLU A 69 -20.80 16.13 -10.31
C GLU A 69 -21.96 15.21 -9.92
N LEU A 70 -23.18 15.54 -10.35
CA LEU A 70 -24.39 14.83 -9.94
C LEU A 70 -24.38 13.36 -10.36
N ASP A 71 -23.74 13.05 -11.49
CA ASP A 71 -23.69 11.69 -12.04
C ASP A 71 -22.47 10.87 -11.56
N SER A 72 -21.44 11.53 -11.01
CA SER A 72 -20.18 10.86 -10.62
C SER A 72 -19.71 11.16 -9.20
N TRP A 73 -20.54 11.78 -8.36
CA TRP A 73 -20.19 12.12 -6.98
C TRP A 73 -19.79 10.90 -6.13
N ASP A 74 -20.57 9.83 -6.17
CA ASP A 74 -20.30 8.61 -5.39
C ASP A 74 -18.97 7.96 -5.80
N ASP A 75 -18.64 8.03 -7.08
CA ASP A 75 -17.40 7.49 -7.63
C ASP A 75 -16.21 8.39 -7.29
N PHE A 76 -16.40 9.72 -7.28
CA PHE A 76 -15.40 10.65 -6.78
C PHE A 76 -15.03 10.37 -5.31
N GLN A 77 -16.03 10.14 -4.45
CA GLN A 77 -15.78 9.81 -3.05
C GLN A 77 -15.02 8.49 -2.88
N GLN A 78 -15.37 7.48 -3.68
CA GLN A 78 -14.63 6.21 -3.68
C GLN A 78 -13.20 6.40 -4.18
N PHE A 79 -13.00 7.21 -5.22
CA PHE A 79 -11.69 7.46 -5.78
C PHE A 79 -10.79 8.22 -4.80
N ASP A 80 -11.31 9.25 -4.13
CA ASP A 80 -10.61 9.99 -3.07
C ASP A 80 -10.13 9.05 -1.96
N HIS A 81 -11.02 8.19 -1.47
CA HIS A 81 -10.69 7.24 -0.43
C HIS A 81 -9.63 6.23 -0.87
N LEU A 82 -9.70 5.76 -2.11
CA LEU A 82 -8.71 4.85 -2.69
C LEU A 82 -7.34 5.50 -2.83
N GLU A 83 -7.27 6.76 -3.29
CA GLU A 83 -6.00 7.49 -3.37
C GLU A 83 -5.40 7.72 -1.98
N TYR A 84 -6.23 8.11 -1.01
CA TYR A 84 -5.81 8.25 0.39
C TYR A 84 -5.24 6.95 0.98
N ASP A 85 -5.95 5.84 0.82
CA ASP A 85 -5.53 4.52 1.31
C ASP A 85 -4.22 4.07 0.63
N ARG A 86 -4.11 4.29 -0.69
CA ARG A 86 -2.93 3.95 -1.50
C ARG A 86 -1.70 4.70 -1.00
N ASP A 87 -1.83 6.00 -0.77
CA ASP A 87 -0.74 6.84 -0.27
C ASP A 87 -0.31 6.42 1.14
N ARG A 88 -1.27 6.07 2.00
CA ARG A 88 -0.97 5.62 3.36
C ARG A 88 -0.22 4.28 3.39
N VAL A 89 -0.62 3.32 2.56
CA VAL A 89 0.08 2.03 2.43
C VAL A 89 1.48 2.24 1.84
N GLN A 90 1.62 3.10 0.84
CA GLN A 90 2.90 3.45 0.24
C GLN A 90 3.85 4.09 1.27
N GLU A 91 3.35 4.98 2.13
CA GLU A 91 4.13 5.61 3.20
C GLU A 91 4.63 4.57 4.22
N LEU A 92 3.77 3.65 4.64
CA LEU A 92 4.13 2.56 5.56
C LEU A 92 5.21 1.65 4.97
N LEU A 93 5.03 1.22 3.71
CA LEU A 93 6.01 0.38 3.01
C LEU A 93 7.36 1.08 2.87
N THR A 94 7.35 2.37 2.55
CA THR A 94 8.56 3.20 2.44
C THR A 94 9.27 3.31 3.78
N THR A 95 8.52 3.53 4.86
CA THR A 95 9.05 3.64 6.23
C THR A 95 9.64 2.31 6.72
N LEU A 96 8.96 1.20 6.44
CA LEU A 96 9.42 -0.14 6.76
C LEU A 96 10.78 -0.42 6.10
N ARG A 97 10.88 -0.19 4.79
CA ARG A 97 12.12 -0.34 4.00
C ARG A 97 13.25 0.60 4.41
N ALA A 98 12.91 1.81 4.86
CA ALA A 98 13.90 2.74 5.37
C ALA A 98 14.47 2.28 6.72
N THR A 99 13.67 1.58 7.52
CA THR A 99 14.09 1.04 8.82
C THR A 99 15.02 -0.15 8.65
N ALA A 100 14.73 -1.08 7.74
CA ALA A 100 15.62 -2.23 7.47
C ALA A 100 17.02 -1.82 7.02
N ARG A 101 17.13 -0.86 6.09
CA ARG A 101 18.45 -0.37 5.62
C ARG A 101 19.32 0.28 6.70
N LYS A 102 18.74 0.72 7.82
CA LYS A 102 19.51 1.25 8.97
C LYS A 102 20.11 0.14 9.83
N HIS A 103 19.59 -1.09 9.77
CA HIS A 103 20.08 -2.24 10.51
C HIS A 103 21.11 -3.08 9.74
N GLU A 104 21.21 -2.90 8.43
CA GLU A 104 22.20 -3.58 7.57
C GLU A 104 23.60 -2.96 7.59
N VAL A 105 23.84 -1.83 8.27
CA VAL A 105 25.20 -1.27 8.42
C VAL A 105 25.88 -1.99 9.59
N PRO A 106 26.86 -2.90 9.34
CA PRO A 106 27.67 -3.41 10.43
C PRO A 106 28.54 -2.23 10.88
N VAL A 107 28.53 -1.95 12.18
CA VAL A 107 29.65 -1.24 12.81
C VAL A 107 30.88 -2.09 12.50
N LEU A 108 31.65 -1.67 11.48
CA LEU A 108 32.99 -2.15 11.28
C LEU A 108 33.75 -1.79 12.56
N ALA A 109 34.17 -2.85 13.26
CA ALA A 109 35.00 -2.80 14.45
C ALA A 109 36.29 -1.99 14.22
#